data_AF-A0A6B9ZIX8-F1
#
_entry.id   AF-A0A6B9ZIX8-F1
#
_cell.length_a   1.000
_cell.length_b   1.000
_cell.length_c   1.000
_cell.angle_alpha   90.00
_cell.angle_beta   90.00
_cell.angle_gamma   90.00
#
_symmetry.space_group_name_H-M   'P 1'
#
loop_
_entity.id
_entity.type
_entity.pdbx_description
1 polymer ?
#
loop_
_entity_poly.entity_id
_entity_poly.type
_entity_poly.pdbx_seq_one_letter_code
_entity_poly.pdbx_strand_id
1 'polypeptide(L)' 'MKKTAQILAIILCFSAQVMAQCSLCTKTAQQLGEGPAKGLNNGILMLAATPLIIIGLMVFRHWRSSREA' A
#
# COMPACT_ATOMS: atom_id res chain seq x y z
N MET A 1 20.03 -11.51 -8.49
CA MET A 1 19.98 -10.64 -7.29
C MET A 1 20.11 -9.15 -7.62
N LYS A 2 21.15 -8.70 -8.35
CA LYS A 2 21.26 -7.27 -8.75
C LYS A 2 20.10 -6.79 -9.63
N LYS A 3 19.75 -7.53 -10.69
CA LYS A 3 18.67 -7.14 -11.62
C LYS A 3 17.29 -7.15 -10.99
N THR A 4 17.01 -8.14 -10.14
CA THR A 4 15.75 -8.20 -9.37
C THR A 4 15.63 -7.06 -8.37
N ALA A 5 16.71 -6.71 -7.67
CA ALA A 5 16.74 -5.54 -6.79
C ALA A 5 16.55 -4.21 -7.53
N GLN A 6 17.15 -4.07 -8.72
CA GLN A 6 16.97 -2.89 -9.58
C GLN A 6 15.52 -2.75 -10.07
N ILE A 7 14.87 -3.85 -10.48
CA ILE A 7 13.46 -3.85 -10.87
C ILE A 7 12.57 -3.45 -9.69
N LEU A 8 12.82 -4.01 -8.50
CA LEU A 8 12.07 -3.68 -7.29
C LEU A 8 12.22 -2.18 -6.93
N ALA A 9 13.43 -1.64 -7.04
CA ALA A 9 13.70 -0.23 -6.78
C ALA A 9 12.98 0.70 -7.77
N ILE A 10 12.93 0.35 -9.06
CA ILE A 10 12.19 1.13 -10.07
C ILE A 10 10.69 1.12 -9.77
N ILE A 11 10.13 -0.03 -9.38
CA ILE A 11 8.71 -0.16 -9.01
C ILE A 11 8.38 0.67 -7.77
N LEU A 12 9.27 0.70 -6.77
CA LEU A 12 9.10 1.49 -5.55
C LEU A 12 9.22 3.01 -5.78
N CYS A 13 10.03 3.45 -6.74
CA CYS A 13 10.18 4.87 -7.08
C CYS A 13 9.03 5.42 -7.94
N PHE A 14 8.27 4.56 -8.61
CA PHE A 14 7.10 4.96 -9.40
C PHE A 14 5.82 4.84 -8.56
N SER A 15 5.46 5.92 -7.86
CA SER A 15 4.12 6.02 -7.27
C SER A 15 3.13 6.54 -8.31
N ALA A 16 2.20 5.68 -8.75
CA ALA A 16 1.06 6.13 -9.54
C ALA A 16 0.06 6.85 -8.61
N GLN A 17 -0.53 7.96 -9.06
CA GLN A 17 -1.67 8.55 -8.37
C GLN A 17 -2.88 7.63 -8.56
N VAL A 18 -3.12 6.77 -7.57
CA VAL A 18 -4.25 5.84 -7.59
C VAL A 18 -5.50 6.59 -7.13
N MET A 19 -6.49 6.76 -8.01
CA MET A 19 -7.83 7.16 -7.58
C MET A 19 -8.46 6.02 -6.77
N ALA A 20 -9.19 6.35 -5.71
CA ALA A 20 -9.89 5.35 -4.90
C ALA A 20 -10.77 4.46 -5.80
N GLN A 21 -10.50 3.16 -5.82
CA GLN A 21 -11.19 2.22 -6.70
C GLN A 21 -12.60 1.84 -6.18
N CYS A 22 -12.89 2.09 -4.90
CA CYS A 22 -14.21 1.85 -4.32
C CYS A 22 -15.21 2.97 -4.68
N SER A 23 -16.26 2.60 -5.40
CA SER A 23 -17.34 3.50 -5.83
C SER A 23 -18.09 4.15 -4.65
N LEU A 24 -18.26 3.39 -3.55
CA LEU A 24 -18.82 3.89 -2.28
C LEU A 24 -17.94 4.99 -1.67
N CYS A 25 -16.63 4.75 -1.55
CA CYS A 25 -15.70 5.72 -0.98
C CYS A 25 -15.63 7.01 -1.80
N THR A 26 -15.71 6.89 -3.14
CA THR A 26 -15.71 8.04 -4.06
C THR A 26 -16.95 8.89 -3.84
N LYS A 27 -18.14 8.27 -3.81
CA LYS A 27 -19.38 9.00 -3.55
C LYS A 27 -19.38 9.66 -2.17
N THR A 28 -18.92 8.95 -1.13
CA THR A 28 -18.82 9.52 0.21
C THR A 28 -17.87 10.71 0.21
N ALA A 29 -16.65 10.58 -0.34
CA ALA A 29 -15.69 11.69 -0.42
C ALA A 29 -16.28 12.94 -1.11
N GLN A 30 -17.05 12.77 -2.18
CA GLN A 30 -17.70 13.88 -2.91
C GLN A 30 -18.71 14.64 -2.05
N GLN A 31 -19.28 14.03 -1.02
CA GLN A 31 -20.26 14.67 -0.12
C GLN A 31 -19.62 15.35 1.09
N LEU A 32 -18.32 15.15 1.34
CA LEU A 32 -17.64 15.52 2.59
C LEU A 32 -16.85 16.84 2.54
N GLY A 33 -16.70 17.46 1.36
CA GLY A 33 -15.84 18.64 1.17
C GLY A 33 -14.33 18.33 1.28
N GLU A 34 -13.47 19.27 0.87
CA GLU A 34 -12.01 19.04 0.69
C GLU A 34 -11.30 18.43 1.92
N GLY A 35 -11.44 19.05 3.10
CA GLY A 35 -10.73 18.61 4.30
C GLY A 35 -11.11 17.19 4.75
N PRO A 36 -12.40 16.91 4.99
CA PRO A 36 -12.85 15.58 5.39
C PRO A 36 -12.68 14.53 4.27
N ALA A 37 -12.80 14.89 2.99
CA ALA A 37 -12.52 13.98 1.87
C ALA A 37 -11.04 13.53 1.84
N LYS A 38 -10.10 14.45 2.12
CA LYS A 38 -8.67 14.13 2.23
C LYS A 38 -8.38 13.24 3.44
N GLY A 39 -9.06 13.49 4.57
CA GLY A 39 -8.99 12.63 5.76
C GLY A 39 -9.47 11.20 5.47
N LEU A 40 -10.59 11.06 4.76
CA LEU A 40 -11.12 9.77 4.34
C LEU A 40 -10.13 9.00 3.46
N ASN A 41 -9.52 9.66 2.47
CA ASN A 41 -8.54 9.01 1.59
C ASN A 41 -7.30 8.51 2.36
N ASN A 42 -6.80 9.31 3.31
CA ASN A 42 -5.69 8.89 4.19
C ASN A 42 -6.08 7.67 5.04
N GLY A 43 -7.32 7.61 5.53
CA GLY A 43 -7.85 6.46 6.25
C GLY A 43 -7.87 5.17 5.41
N ILE A 44 -8.31 5.26 4.15
CA ILE A 44 -8.31 4.14 3.20
C ILE A 44 -6.88 3.63 2.96
N LEU A 45 -5.92 4.54 2.75
CA LEU A 45 -4.52 4.17 2.54
C LEU A 45 -3.92 3.48 3.77
N MET A 46 -4.21 3.98 4.98
CA MET A 46 -3.78 3.36 6.24
C MET A 46 -4.35 1.94 6.40
N LEU A 47 -5.65 1.78 6.13
CA LEU A 47 -6.34 0.48 6.18
C LEU A 47 -5.77 -0.51 5.16
N ALA A 48 -5.46 -0.06 3.93
CA ALA A 48 -4.86 -0.89 2.89
C ALA A 48 -3.39 -1.26 3.18
N ALA A 49 -2.61 -0.33 3.74
CA ALA A 49 -1.21 -0.57 4.07
C ALA A 49 -1.04 -1.61 5.19
N THR A 50 -1.94 -1.62 6.16
CA THR A 50 -1.86 -2.48 7.35
C THR A 50 -1.73 -3.98 7.02
N PRO A 51 -2.64 -4.62 6.24
CA PRO A 51 -2.51 -6.03 5.91
C PRO A 51 -1.28 -6.33 5.05
N LEU A 52 -0.87 -5.41 4.16
CA LEU A 52 0.32 -5.59 3.34
C LEU A 52 1.61 -5.61 4.17
N ILE A 53 1.71 -4.73 5.17
CA ILE A 53 2.84 -4.71 6.11
C ILE A 53 2.91 -6.02 6.89
N ILE A 54 1.77 -6.48 7.43
CA ILE A 54 1.71 -7.73 8.22
C ILE A 54 2.16 -8.92 7.37
N ILE A 55 1.62 -9.07 6.15
CA ILE A 55 1.99 -10.15 5.24
C ILE A 55 3.47 -10.05 4.87
N GLY A 56 3.96 -8.85 4.56
CA GLY A 56 5.37 -8.61 4.25
C GLY A 56 6.31 -9.03 5.37
N LEU A 57 5.97 -8.71 6.63
CA LEU A 57 6.73 -9.14 7.80
C LEU A 57 6.70 -10.66 7.99
N MET A 58 5.55 -11.30 7.82
CA MET A 58 5.42 -12.76 7.92
C MET A 58 6.29 -13.48 6.87
N VAL A 59 6.18 -13.08 5.60
CA VAL A 59 6.97 -13.63 4.50
C VAL A 59 8.46 -13.41 4.73
N PHE A 60 8.86 -12.21 5.14
CA PHE A 60 10.27 -11.91 5.42
C PHE A 60 10.83 -12.76 6.56
N ARG A 61 10.08 -12.91 7.66
CA ARG A 61 10.49 -13.75 8.80
C ARG A 61 10.62 -15.22 8.40
N HIS A 62 9.66 -15.74 7.64
CA HIS A 62 9.71 -17.12 7.17
C HIS A 62 10.90 -17.36 6.24
N TRP A 63 11.09 -16.51 5.23
CA TRP A 63 12.22 -16.62 4.30
C TRP A 63 13.57 -16.54 4.99
N ARG A 64 13.71 -15.68 6.01
CA ARG A 64 14.94 -15.59 6.80
C ARG A 64 15.20 -16.88 7.59
N SER A 65 14.17 -17.42 8.24
CA SER A 65 14.26 -18.70 8.97
C SER A 65 14.68 -19.85 8.04
N SER A 66 14.10 -19.93 6.84
CA SER A 66 14.46 -20.95 5.84
C SER A 66 15.88 -20.81 5.27
N ARG A 67 16.58 -19.71 5.52
CA ARG A 67 17.98 -19.51 5.11
C ARG A 67 18.98 -19.76 6.25
N GLU A 68 18.49 -19.78 7.48
CA GLU A 68 19.29 -20.05 8.68
C GLU A 68 19.26 -21.56 9.06
N ALA A 69 18.34 -22.33 8.47
CA ALA A 69 18.29 -23.80 8.47
C ALA A 69 18.99 -24.39 7.23
#